data_AF-A0A2I2Y438-F1
#
_entry.id   AF-A0A2I2Y438-F1
#
_cell.length_a   1.000
_cell.length_b   1.000
_cell.length_c   1.000
_cell.angle_alpha   90.00
_cell.angle_beta   90.00
_cell.angle_gamma   90.00
#
_symmetry.space_group_name_H-M   'P 1'
#
loop_
_entity.id
_entity.type
_entity.pdbx_description
1 polymer ?
#
loop_
_entity_poly.entity_id
_entity_poly.type
_entity_poly.pdbx_seq_one_letter_code
_entity_poly.pdbx_strand_id
1 'polypeptide(L)'
;MNKNIDILETAIKQAAEQGARIIVTPEDALYGWKFTRETVFPYLEDIPDPQVNWIPCQDHHRFGHTPVQARLSCLAKDNSIYVLANLGDKKPCNSRDSTCPPNGYFQYNTNVVYNTEGKLVARYHKVGKSH
;
A
#
# COMPACT_ATOMS: atom_id res chain seq x y z
N MET A 1 2.33 0.67 -11.89
CA MET A 1 2.72 -0.05 -10.67
C MET A 1 2.98 -1.54 -10.92
N ASN A 2 2.13 -2.27 -11.65
CA ASN A 2 2.28 -3.73 -11.83
C ASN A 2 3.69 -4.21 -12.23
N LYS A 3 4.35 -3.57 -13.20
CA LYS A 3 5.73 -3.95 -13.60
C LYS A 3 6.72 -3.98 -12.43
N ASN A 4 6.59 -3.04 -11.50
CA ASN A 4 7.46 -3.01 -10.31
C ASN A 4 7.05 -4.09 -9.31
N ILE A 5 5.74 -4.35 -9.17
CA ILE A 5 5.25 -5.47 -8.35
C ILE A 5 5.75 -6.82 -8.89
N ASP A 6 5.83 -7.01 -10.21
CA ASP A 6 6.37 -8.23 -10.82
C ASP A 6 7.84 -8.49 -10.40
N ILE A 7 8.64 -7.42 -10.31
CA ILE A 7 10.03 -7.49 -9.83
C ILE A 7 10.07 -7.82 -8.33
N LEU A 8 9.25 -7.14 -7.53
CA LEU A 8 9.17 -7.39 -6.09
C LEU A 8 8.67 -8.80 -5.77
N GLU A 9 7.72 -9.32 -6.55
CA GLU A 9 7.20 -10.68 -6.43
C GLU A 9 8.31 -11.73 -6.54
N THR A 10 9.28 -11.52 -7.44
CA THR A 10 10.45 -12.40 -7.57
C THR A 10 11.27 -12.41 -6.28
N ALA A 11 11.54 -11.25 -5.70
CA ALA A 11 12.29 -11.13 -4.45
C ALA A 11 11.51 -11.71 -3.25
N ILE A 12 10.18 -11.50 -3.19
CA ILE A 12 9.31 -12.04 -2.14
C ILE A 12 9.32 -13.57 -2.18
N LYS A 13 9.16 -14.17 -3.36
CA LYS A 13 9.22 -15.62 -3.56
C LYS A 13 10.56 -16.19 -3.12
N GLN A 14 11.67 -15.61 -3.59
CA GLN A 14 13.02 -16.06 -3.22
C GLN A 14 13.28 -15.96 -1.72
N ALA A 15 12.82 -14.88 -1.07
CA ALA A 15 12.96 -14.73 0.38
C ALA A 15 12.16 -15.80 1.13
N ALA A 16 10.93 -16.08 0.71
CA ALA A 16 10.09 -17.11 1.31
C ALA A 16 10.68 -18.53 1.13
N GLU A 17 11.22 -18.84 -0.06
CA GLU A 17 11.93 -20.10 -0.33
C GLU A 17 13.14 -20.30 0.60
N GLN A 18 13.81 -19.21 1.00
CA GLN A 18 14.92 -19.23 1.95
C GLN A 18 14.47 -19.19 3.42
N GLY A 19 13.17 -19.27 3.70
CA GLY A 19 12.62 -19.31 5.06
C GLY A 19 12.57 -17.95 5.76
N ALA A 20 12.63 -16.84 5.02
CA ALA A 20 12.45 -15.51 5.59
C ALA A 20 11.01 -15.35 6.13
N ARG A 21 10.87 -14.72 7.30
CA ARG A 21 9.55 -14.47 7.93
C ARG A 21 8.93 -13.13 7.52
N ILE A 22 9.77 -12.20 7.09
CA ILE A 22 9.39 -10.85 6.69
C ILE A 22 10.32 -10.37 5.58
N ILE A 23 9.77 -9.62 4.63
CA ILE A 23 10.53 -8.88 3.63
C ILE A 23 10.08 -7.42 3.61
N VAL A 24 11.05 -6.52 3.47
CA VAL A 24 10.84 -5.08 3.43
C VAL A 24 11.19 -4.58 2.04
N THR A 25 10.26 -3.85 1.42
CA THR A 25 10.49 -3.21 0.10
C THR A 25 10.74 -1.70 0.27
N PRO A 26 11.50 -1.07 -0.64
CA PRO A 26 11.87 0.35 -0.48
C PRO A 26 10.70 1.33 -0.56
N GLU A 27 10.91 2.54 -0.05
CA GLU A 27 10.04 3.69 -0.30
C GLU A 27 9.90 3.96 -1.80
N ASP A 28 8.69 4.33 -2.24
CA ASP A 28 8.37 4.68 -3.63
C ASP A 28 8.70 3.58 -4.68
N ALA A 29 8.95 2.33 -4.25
CA ALA A 29 9.34 1.23 -5.14
C ALA A 29 8.27 0.90 -6.22
N LEU A 30 7.00 1.23 -5.98
CA LEU A 30 5.91 0.88 -6.89
C LEU A 30 5.65 1.92 -7.99
N TYR A 31 5.97 3.18 -7.75
CA TYR A 31 5.58 4.30 -8.63
C TYR A 31 6.67 5.38 -8.81
N GLY A 32 7.76 5.37 -8.04
CA GLY A 32 8.83 6.36 -8.11
C GLY A 32 8.54 7.65 -7.33
N TRP A 33 9.40 8.67 -7.47
CA TRP A 33 9.35 9.89 -6.63
C TRP A 33 9.10 11.19 -7.39
N LYS A 34 9.07 11.17 -8.73
CA LYS A 34 8.94 12.39 -9.55
C LYS A 34 7.47 12.73 -9.80
N PHE A 35 6.82 13.35 -8.81
CA PHE A 35 5.41 13.71 -8.89
C PHE A 35 5.07 15.09 -8.36
N THR A 36 3.99 15.65 -8.91
CA THR A 36 3.15 16.67 -8.29
C THR A 36 1.96 16.00 -7.59
N ARG A 37 1.19 16.81 -6.85
CA ARG A 37 -0.02 16.36 -6.17
C ARG A 37 -1.10 15.82 -7.11
N GLU A 38 -1.16 16.35 -8.33
CA GLU A 38 -2.12 15.98 -9.36
C GLU A 38 -1.65 14.72 -10.10
N THR A 39 -0.37 14.68 -10.45
CA THR A 39 0.20 13.59 -11.27
C THR A 39 0.35 12.28 -10.49
N VAL A 40 0.47 12.33 -9.16
CA VAL A 40 0.48 11.13 -8.31
C VAL A 40 -0.92 10.54 -8.09
N PHE A 41 -1.99 11.33 -8.24
CA PHE A 41 -3.35 10.92 -7.85
C PHE A 41 -3.83 9.59 -8.46
N PRO A 42 -3.56 9.27 -9.74
CA PRO A 42 -3.94 7.98 -10.33
C PRO A 42 -3.25 6.76 -9.70
N TYR A 43 -2.18 6.96 -8.92
CA TYR A 43 -1.42 5.91 -8.25
C TYR A 43 -1.89 5.67 -6.80
N LEU A 44 -2.85 6.47 -6.30
CA LEU A 44 -3.30 6.42 -4.92
C LEU A 44 -4.55 5.53 -4.74
N GLU A 45 -4.55 4.74 -3.68
CA GLU A 45 -5.70 3.97 -3.20
C GLU A 45 -6.18 4.49 -1.84
N ASP A 46 -7.44 4.25 -1.49
CA ASP A 46 -7.90 4.48 -0.12
C ASP A 46 -7.53 3.25 0.72
N ILE A 47 -6.53 3.39 1.59
CA ILE A 47 -6.03 2.32 2.45
C ILE A 47 -6.75 2.39 3.80
N PRO A 48 -7.61 1.42 4.18
CA PRO A 48 -8.39 1.51 5.42
C PRO A 48 -7.51 1.38 6.67
N ASP A 49 -8.10 1.65 7.83
CA ASP A 49 -7.44 1.36 9.11
C ASP A 49 -7.33 -0.17 9.31
N PRO A 50 -6.18 -0.72 9.75
CA PRO A 50 -6.04 -2.17 9.99
C PRO A 50 -7.09 -2.78 10.94
N GLN A 51 -7.71 -1.98 11.81
CA GLN A 51 -8.78 -2.43 12.71
C GLN A 51 -10.02 -2.97 12.00
N VAL A 52 -10.20 -2.66 10.71
CA VAL A 52 -11.33 -3.20 9.92
C VAL A 52 -11.24 -4.71 9.64
N ASN A 53 -10.12 -5.34 10.03
CA ASN A 53 -9.88 -6.78 9.87
C ASN A 53 -10.13 -7.26 8.45
N TRP A 54 -9.23 -6.89 7.53
CA TRP A 54 -9.41 -7.14 6.11
C TRP A 54 -8.23 -7.89 5.50
N ILE A 55 -8.57 -8.89 4.69
CA ILE A 55 -7.65 -9.66 3.84
C ILE A 55 -8.01 -9.32 2.39
N PRO A 56 -7.33 -8.34 1.76
CA PRO A 56 -7.62 -7.93 0.39
C PRO A 56 -7.62 -9.08 -0.62
N CYS A 57 -6.74 -10.07 -0.45
CA CYS A 57 -6.67 -11.23 -1.35
C CYS A 57 -7.96 -12.09 -1.34
N GLN A 58 -8.71 -12.08 -0.23
CA GLN A 58 -9.94 -12.86 -0.09
C GLN A 58 -11.20 -12.02 -0.39
N ASP A 59 -11.17 -10.73 -0.08
CA ASP A 59 -12.32 -9.83 -0.17
C ASP A 59 -11.94 -8.50 -0.84
N HIS A 60 -11.49 -8.55 -2.09
CA HIS A 60 -10.91 -7.41 -2.80
C HIS A 60 -11.91 -6.30 -3.15
N HIS A 61 -13.22 -6.54 -3.02
CA HIS A 61 -14.27 -5.56 -3.35
C HIS A 61 -14.79 -4.77 -2.15
N ARG A 62 -14.44 -5.15 -0.91
CA ARG A 62 -14.98 -4.54 0.32
C ARG A 62 -14.78 -3.02 0.42
N PHE A 63 -13.66 -2.51 -0.08
CA PHE A 63 -13.30 -1.09 -0.02
C PHE A 63 -13.18 -0.45 -1.41
N GLY A 64 -13.96 -0.93 -2.38
CA GLY A 64 -13.99 -0.40 -3.73
C GLY A 64 -12.85 -0.93 -4.59
N HIS A 65 -12.17 -0.04 -5.33
CA HIS A 65 -11.11 -0.43 -6.27
C HIS A 65 -9.73 -0.32 -5.61
N THR A 66 -9.22 -1.43 -5.09
CA THR A 66 -7.92 -1.51 -4.40
C THR A 66 -7.00 -2.61 -4.96
N PRO A 67 -6.70 -2.60 -6.28
CA PRO A 67 -5.96 -3.69 -6.93
C PRO A 67 -4.53 -3.88 -6.42
N VAL A 68 -3.84 -2.81 -6.00
CA VAL A 68 -2.46 -2.93 -5.46
C VAL A 68 -2.49 -3.59 -4.09
N GLN A 69 -3.41 -3.17 -3.20
CA GLN A 69 -3.58 -3.82 -1.90
C GLN A 69 -3.97 -5.30 -2.04
N ALA A 70 -4.86 -5.63 -2.99
CA ALA A 70 -5.22 -7.02 -3.31
C ALA A 70 -4.00 -7.83 -3.72
N ARG A 71 -3.18 -7.30 -4.63
CA ARG A 71 -2.00 -7.99 -5.13
C ARG A 71 -0.93 -8.21 -4.05
N LEU A 72 -0.63 -7.19 -3.24
CA LEU A 72 0.33 -7.32 -2.13
C LEU A 72 -0.15 -8.28 -1.04
N SER A 73 -1.45 -8.26 -0.74
CA SER A 73 -2.08 -9.22 0.18
C SER A 73 -1.95 -10.65 -0.32
N CYS A 74 -2.18 -10.91 -1.62
CA CYS A 74 -1.98 -12.24 -2.18
C CYS A 74 -0.53 -12.67 -2.17
N LEU A 75 0.42 -11.78 -2.50
CA LEU A 75 1.84 -12.08 -2.41
C LEU A 75 2.27 -12.50 -0.99
N ALA A 76 1.76 -11.83 0.04
CA ALA A 76 2.02 -12.20 1.43
C ALA A 76 1.40 -13.57 1.79
N LYS A 77 0.14 -13.78 1.41
CA LYS A 77 -0.60 -15.03 1.67
C LYS A 77 0.01 -16.24 0.96
N ASP A 78 0.23 -16.13 -0.34
CA ASP A 78 0.64 -17.25 -1.20
C ASP A 78 2.08 -17.71 -0.89
N ASN A 79 2.90 -16.80 -0.34
CA ASN A 79 4.27 -17.09 0.08
C ASN A 79 4.41 -17.25 1.60
N SER A 80 3.31 -17.17 2.36
CA SER A 80 3.29 -17.28 3.83
C SER A 80 4.36 -16.41 4.52
N ILE A 81 4.51 -15.16 4.06
CA ILE A 81 5.55 -14.23 4.52
C ILE A 81 4.94 -12.86 4.83
N TYR A 82 5.47 -12.15 5.84
CA TYR A 82 5.10 -10.75 6.06
C TYR A 82 5.69 -9.88 4.94
N VAL A 83 4.87 -9.02 4.34
CA VAL A 83 5.31 -8.07 3.30
C VAL A 83 5.09 -6.65 3.79
N LEU A 84 6.18 -5.90 3.93
CA LEU A 84 6.13 -4.44 4.10
C LEU A 84 6.33 -3.77 2.74
N ALA A 85 5.38 -2.90 2.39
CA ALA A 85 5.43 -2.11 1.17
C ALA A 85 5.08 -0.65 1.40
N ASN A 86 5.58 0.22 0.51
CA ASN A 86 5.25 1.63 0.49
C ASN A 86 4.32 1.95 -0.69
N LEU A 87 3.22 2.64 -0.40
CA LEU A 87 2.15 3.01 -1.32
C LEU A 87 1.74 4.47 -1.11
N GLY A 88 1.01 5.01 -2.08
CA GLY A 88 0.29 6.26 -1.91
C GLY A 88 -1.13 6.02 -1.38
N ASP A 89 -1.48 6.66 -0.27
CA ASP A 89 -2.84 6.65 0.30
C ASP A 89 -3.56 7.95 -0.05
N LYS A 90 -4.84 7.87 -0.41
CA LYS A 90 -5.74 9.02 -0.49
C LYS A 90 -6.86 8.89 0.53
N LYS A 91 -7.19 10.00 1.19
CA LYS A 91 -8.27 10.05 2.19
C LYS A 91 -9.26 11.14 1.81
N PRO A 92 -10.53 10.82 1.53
CA PRO A 92 -11.53 11.85 1.26
C PRO A 92 -11.66 12.76 2.49
N CYS A 93 -11.80 14.06 2.25
CA CYS A 93 -12.05 15.04 3.29
C CYS A 93 -13.21 15.97 2.89
N ASN A 94 -13.83 16.57 3.89
CA ASN A 94 -14.92 17.51 3.66
C ASN A 94 -14.34 18.83 3.13
N SER A 95 -14.80 19.30 1.98
CA SER A 95 -14.37 20.58 1.40
C SER A 95 -14.66 21.80 2.27
N ARG A 96 -15.53 21.66 3.28
CA ARG A 96 -15.79 22.68 4.30
C ARG A 96 -14.70 22.78 5.37
N ASP A 97 -13.86 21.76 5.51
CA ASP A 97 -12.71 21.78 6.42
C ASP A 97 -11.61 22.63 5.79
N SER A 98 -11.14 23.65 6.51
CA SER A 98 -10.07 24.55 6.05
C SER A 98 -8.76 23.84 5.76
N THR A 99 -8.54 22.65 6.33
CA THR A 99 -7.33 21.84 6.09
C THR A 99 -7.46 20.92 4.87
N CYS A 100 -8.68 20.70 4.37
CA CYS A 100 -8.93 19.83 3.23
C CYS A 100 -8.43 20.48 1.93
N PRO A 101 -7.56 19.81 1.16
CA PRO A 101 -7.08 20.35 -0.10
C PRO A 101 -8.20 20.56 -1.12
N PRO A 102 -8.05 21.48 -2.10
CA PRO A 102 -9.12 21.83 -3.05
C PRO A 102 -9.72 20.65 -3.84
N ASN A 103 -8.95 19.58 -4.06
CA ASN A 103 -9.42 18.38 -4.73
C ASN A 103 -10.23 17.43 -3.82
N GLY A 104 -10.41 17.75 -2.53
CA GLY A 104 -11.23 16.97 -1.60
C GLY A 104 -10.55 15.73 -1.01
N TYR A 105 -9.23 15.60 -1.13
CA TYR A 105 -8.50 14.44 -0.62
C TYR A 105 -7.24 14.86 0.12
N PHE A 106 -6.92 14.24 1.26
CA PHE A 106 -5.53 14.17 1.71
C PHE A 106 -4.77 13.10 0.91
N GLN A 107 -3.46 13.28 0.78
CA GLN A 107 -2.58 12.34 0.08
C GLN A 107 -1.36 12.08 0.96
N TYR A 108 -1.01 10.81 1.16
CA TYR A 108 0.06 10.40 2.07
C TYR A 108 0.99 9.37 1.42
N ASN A 109 2.28 9.56 1.62
CA ASN A 109 3.24 8.45 1.50
C ASN A 109 3.00 7.49 2.67
N THR A 110 2.80 6.21 2.37
CA THR A 110 2.18 5.27 3.30
C THR A 110 2.88 3.92 3.30
N ASN A 111 3.42 3.52 4.43
CA ASN A 111 3.82 2.12 4.63
C ASN A 111 2.60 1.28 5.00
N VAL A 112 2.50 0.09 4.43
CA VAL A 112 1.54 -0.94 4.82
C VAL A 112 2.27 -2.25 5.13
N VAL A 113 1.68 -3.06 6.00
CA VAL A 113 2.18 -4.42 6.29
C VAL A 113 1.05 -5.41 6.13
N TYR A 114 1.31 -6.46 5.36
CA TYR A 114 0.46 -7.65 5.26
C TYR A 114 1.10 -8.81 6.02
N ASN A 115 0.30 -9.52 6.82
CA ASN A 115 0.76 -10.74 7.50
C ASN A 115 0.76 -11.95 6.56
N THR A 116 1.17 -13.11 7.07
CA THR A 116 1.26 -14.38 6.33
C THR A 116 -0.08 -14.91 5.81
N GLU A 117 -1.22 -14.39 6.29
CA GLU A 117 -2.56 -14.73 5.78
C GLU A 117 -3.03 -13.74 4.70
N GLY A 118 -2.23 -12.71 4.43
CA GLY A 118 -2.57 -11.57 3.57
C GLY A 118 -3.38 -10.48 4.28
N LYS A 119 -3.56 -10.53 5.60
CA LYS A 119 -4.31 -9.51 6.36
C LYS A 119 -3.52 -8.22 6.45
N LEU A 120 -4.17 -7.08 6.21
CA LEU A 120 -3.61 -5.76 6.50
C LEU A 120 -3.48 -5.59 8.02
N VAL A 121 -2.26 -5.50 8.53
CA VAL A 121 -1.99 -5.42 9.98
C VAL A 121 -1.36 -4.10 10.43
N ALA A 122 -0.82 -3.31 9.51
CA ALA A 122 -0.32 -1.96 9.81
C ALA A 122 -0.51 -1.01 8.62
N ARG A 123 -0.75 0.27 8.94
CA ARG A 123 -0.72 1.41 8.02
C ARG A 123 -0.03 2.57 8.73
N TYR A 124 0.95 3.19 8.09
CA TYR A 124 1.68 4.33 8.65
C TYR A 124 1.84 5.42 7.59
N HIS A 125 1.38 6.63 7.90
CA HIS A 125 1.59 7.83 7.08
C HIS A 125 2.90 8.51 7.47
N LYS A 126 3.77 8.81 6.49
CA LYS A 126 5.04 9.50 6.73
C LYS A 126 4.79 10.90 7.31
N VAL A 127 5.38 11.20 8.46
CA VAL A 127 5.19 12.49 9.18
C VAL A 127 6.16 13.58 8.70
N GLY A 128 7.37 13.21 8.25
CA GLY A 128 8.39 14.16 7.76
C GLY A 128 8.54 14.12 6.23
N LYS A 129 8.62 15.28 5.58
CA LYS A 129 8.95 15.38 4.14
C LYS A 129 10.44 15.61 3.94
N SER A 130 11.05 14.81 3.07
CA SER A 130 12.40 15.04 2.56
C SER A 130 12.41 16.38 1.81
N HIS A 131 13.38 17.25 2.11
CA HIS A 131 13.61 18.50 1.38
C HIS A 131 14.56 18.26 0.21
#